data_AF-A0A518HZ65-F1
#
_entry.id   AF-A0A518HZ65-F1
#
_cell.length_a   1.000
_cell.length_b   1.000
_cell.length_c   1.000
_cell.angle_alpha   90.00
_cell.angle_beta   90.00
_cell.angle_gamma   90.00
#
_symmetry.space_group_name_H-M   'P 1'
#
loop_
_entity.id
_entity.type
_entity.pdbx_description
1 polymer ?
#
loop_
_entity_poly.entity_id
_entity_poly.type
_entity_poly.pdbx_seq_one_letter_code
_entity_poly.pdbx_strand_id
1 'polypeptide(L)'
;MDVSKSRTRVFRYSIATILLLAACVAGLLAGYRTGFSNGYSSGIEKRRSELPIVTIYDIGKLFGESQLQQSQLDDAGIGRLDLVFMAIETTIEPGTWESMGGDGTMRPMGENAIAVTQRPYVHEQISDFLNKPDIARKTIGYALQESQRMAALRTSGQPMGMGMGMGMGTMEVSPGSDQGNDGGEQ
;
A
#
# COMPACT_ATOMS: atom_id res chain seq x y z
N MET A 1 44.79 -13.61 81.17
CA MET A 1 43.64 -13.84 80.27
C MET A 1 42.80 -12.57 80.32
N ASP A 2 42.96 -11.68 79.34
CA ASP A 2 42.23 -10.41 79.27
C ASP A 2 40.96 -10.58 78.43
N VAL A 3 39.80 -10.37 79.06
CA VAL A 3 38.50 -10.42 78.41
C VAL A 3 38.21 -9.04 77.83
N SER A 4 38.51 -8.89 76.53
CA SER A 4 38.14 -7.72 75.72
C SER A 4 36.62 -7.56 75.66
N LYS A 5 36.09 -6.57 76.39
CA LYS A 5 34.67 -6.25 76.44
C LYS A 5 34.32 -5.35 75.25
N SER A 6 33.87 -5.97 74.15
CA SER A 6 33.34 -5.29 72.97
C SER A 6 32.16 -4.39 73.34
N ARG A 7 32.34 -3.07 73.31
CA ARG A 7 31.25 -2.09 73.41
C ARG A 7 30.56 -1.98 72.05
N THR A 8 29.49 -2.72 71.85
CA THR A 8 28.56 -2.51 70.75
C THR A 8 27.87 -1.15 70.90
N ARG A 9 28.28 -0.17 70.08
CA ARG A 9 27.60 1.12 69.99
C ARG A 9 26.29 0.92 69.23
N VAL A 10 25.19 0.84 69.97
CA VAL A 10 23.84 0.83 69.41
C VAL A 10 23.55 2.21 68.80
N PHE A 11 23.62 2.29 67.48
CA PHE A 11 23.16 3.46 66.73
C PHE A 11 21.64 3.58 66.90
N ARG A 12 21.22 4.51 67.77
CA ARG A 12 19.81 4.88 67.90
C ARG A 12 19.46 5.85 66.79
N TYR A 13 19.10 5.33 65.63
CA TYR A 13 18.49 6.15 64.59
C TYR A 13 17.17 6.71 65.12
N SER A 14 16.99 8.02 65.05
CA SER A 14 15.72 8.65 65.41
C SER A 14 14.63 8.13 64.48
N ILE A 15 13.45 7.82 65.03
CA ILE A 15 12.28 7.39 64.25
C ILE A 15 12.02 8.35 63.06
N ALA A 16 12.27 9.65 63.25
CA ALA A 16 12.16 10.65 62.20
C ALA A 16 13.06 10.37 60.98
N THR A 17 14.29 9.87 61.20
CA THR A 17 15.22 9.54 60.11
C THR A 17 14.76 8.31 59.31
N ILE A 18 14.15 7.33 59.99
CA ILE A 18 13.59 6.15 59.34
C ILE A 18 12.37 6.54 58.50
N LEU A 19 11.49 7.39 59.03
CA LEU A 19 10.31 7.87 58.31
C LEU A 19 10.68 8.74 57.10
N LEU A 20 11.69 9.60 57.23
CA LEU A 20 12.21 10.39 56.11
C LEU A 20 12.75 9.49 55.00
N LEU A 21 13.55 8.48 55.36
CA LEU A 21 14.12 7.55 54.39
C LEU A 21 13.01 6.72 53.71
N ALA A 22 12.03 6.25 54.46
CA ALA A 22 10.87 5.55 53.92
C ALA A 22 10.06 6.43 52.95
N ALA A 23 9.85 7.71 53.28
CA ALA A 23 9.17 8.66 52.39
C ALA A 23 9.98 8.92 51.11
N CYS A 24 11.31 9.05 51.20
CA CYS A 24 12.18 9.19 50.03
C CYS A 24 12.11 7.96 49.12
N VAL A 25 12.16 6.75 49.68
CA VAL A 25 12.05 5.49 48.91
C VAL A 25 10.67 5.36 48.27
N ALA A 26 9.59 5.68 49.01
CA ALA A 26 8.23 5.66 48.48
C ALA A 26 8.05 6.66 47.33
N GLY A 27 8.59 7.87 47.46
CA GLY A 27 8.57 8.89 46.41
C GLY A 27 9.34 8.44 45.16
N LEU A 28 10.53 7.86 45.32
CA LEU A 28 11.32 7.32 44.22
C LEU A 28 10.60 6.17 43.52
N LEU A 29 10.00 5.24 44.26
CA LEU A 29 9.25 4.12 43.70
C LEU A 29 7.97 4.58 42.99
N ALA A 30 7.24 5.53 43.55
CA ALA A 30 6.06 6.12 42.91
C ALA A 30 6.41 6.85 41.61
N GLY A 31 7.52 7.61 41.63
CA GLY A 31 8.07 8.27 40.45
C GLY A 31 8.51 7.26 39.38
N TYR A 32 9.24 6.21 39.77
CA TYR A 32 9.68 5.16 38.86
C TYR A 32 8.50 4.42 38.22
N ARG A 33 7.49 4.06 39.01
CA ARG A 33 6.29 3.36 38.51
C ARG A 33 5.52 4.20 37.50
N THR A 34 5.34 5.50 37.78
CA THR A 34 4.59 6.42 36.91
C THR A 34 5.38 6.78 35.65
N GLY A 35 6.69 7.01 35.77
CA GLY A 35 7.57 7.30 34.64
C GLY A 35 7.69 6.10 33.70
N PHE A 36 7.82 4.89 34.24
CA PHE A 36 7.85 3.67 33.45
C PHE A 36 6.51 3.42 32.74
N SER A 37 5.38 3.55 33.44
CA SER A 37 4.08 3.31 32.81
C SER A 37 3.80 4.26 31.65
N ASN A 38 4.15 5.54 31.77
CA ASN A 38 3.82 6.55 30.76
C ASN A 38 4.84 6.60 29.61
N GLY A 39 6.14 6.44 29.91
CA GLY A 39 7.19 6.47 28.90
C GLY A 39 7.34 5.17 28.12
N TYR A 40 7.20 4.02 28.79
CA TYR A 40 7.37 2.71 28.15
C TYR A 40 6.16 2.35 27.28
N SER A 41 4.95 2.69 27.71
CA SER A 41 3.71 2.45 26.92
C SER A 41 3.73 3.25 25.62
N SER A 42 3.93 4.56 25.71
CA SER A 42 3.97 5.45 24.53
C SER A 42 5.10 5.11 23.56
N GLY A 43 6.27 4.71 24.07
CA GLY A 43 7.40 4.29 23.24
C GLY A 43 7.16 2.97 22.49
N ILE A 44 6.46 2.00 23.12
CA ILE A 44 6.09 0.74 22.47
C ILE A 44 4.98 0.94 21.45
N GLU A 45 3.98 1.77 21.74
CA GLU A 45 2.91 2.08 20.78
C GLU A 45 3.47 2.75 19.53
N LYS A 46 4.39 3.71 19.71
CA LYS A 46 5.09 4.33 18.58
C LYS A 46 5.91 3.33 17.77
N ARG A 47 6.70 2.47 18.41
CA ARG A 47 7.44 1.41 17.66
C ARG A 47 6.50 0.42 16.97
N ARG A 48 5.40 0.03 17.63
CA ARG A 48 4.41 -0.86 17.01
C ARG A 48 3.79 -0.20 15.78
N SER A 49 3.55 1.11 15.80
CA SER A 49 3.02 1.84 14.64
C SER A 49 4.01 2.01 13.48
N GLU A 50 5.31 1.79 13.71
CA GLU A 50 6.37 1.97 12.71
C GLU A 50 6.82 0.65 12.07
N LEU A 51 6.66 -0.49 12.77
CA LEU A 51 7.14 -1.78 12.29
C LEU A 51 6.08 -2.50 11.44
N PRO A 52 6.48 -3.12 10.32
CA PRO A 52 5.57 -3.94 9.54
C PRO A 52 5.14 -5.17 10.34
N ILE A 53 3.85 -5.48 10.27
CA ILE A 53 3.23 -6.65 10.87
C ILE A 53 2.58 -7.50 9.79
N VAL A 54 2.38 -8.80 10.05
CA VAL A 54 1.67 -9.69 9.14
C VAL A 54 0.23 -9.84 9.60
N THR A 55 -0.72 -9.55 8.72
CA THR A 55 -2.16 -9.75 8.96
C THR A 55 -2.78 -10.54 7.80
N ILE A 56 -3.66 -11.48 8.13
CA ILE A 56 -4.39 -12.29 7.14
C ILE A 56 -5.78 -11.69 6.97
N TYR A 57 -6.17 -11.45 5.73
CA TYR A 57 -7.47 -10.93 5.35
C TYR A 57 -8.26 -11.95 4.54
N ASP A 58 -9.51 -12.17 4.92
CA ASP A 58 -10.48 -12.92 4.13
C ASP A 58 -11.11 -11.98 3.09
N ILE A 59 -10.93 -12.33 1.82
CA ILE A 59 -11.46 -11.61 0.66
C ILE A 59 -12.61 -12.38 0.00
N GLY A 60 -12.97 -13.57 0.49
CA GLY A 60 -14.08 -14.35 -0.05
C GLY A 60 -15.41 -13.58 -0.02
N LYS A 61 -15.59 -12.71 0.99
CA LYS A 61 -16.76 -11.81 1.08
C LYS A 61 -16.86 -10.81 -0.06
N LEU A 62 -15.74 -10.40 -0.66
CA LEU A 62 -15.75 -9.50 -1.82
C LEU A 62 -16.34 -10.19 -3.05
N PHE A 63 -16.15 -11.50 -3.16
CA PHE A 63 -16.47 -12.32 -4.33
C PHE A 63 -17.69 -13.23 -4.12
N GLY A 64 -18.65 -12.82 -3.27
CA GLY A 64 -19.92 -13.54 -3.09
C GLY A 64 -20.67 -13.81 -4.41
N GLU A 65 -21.79 -14.54 -4.31
CA GLU A 65 -22.47 -15.34 -5.34
C GLU A 65 -22.57 -14.88 -6.82
N SER A 66 -22.31 -13.64 -7.24
CA SER A 66 -22.98 -13.17 -8.47
C SER A 66 -22.34 -12.21 -9.46
N GLN A 67 -21.09 -11.71 -9.37
CA GLN A 67 -20.70 -10.66 -10.35
C GLN A 67 -19.37 -10.73 -11.11
N LEU A 68 -18.40 -11.54 -10.70
CA LEU A 68 -17.24 -11.83 -11.56
C LEU A 68 -17.36 -13.28 -11.98
N GLN A 69 -18.01 -13.53 -13.12
CA GLN A 69 -18.05 -14.87 -13.68
C GLN A 69 -16.62 -15.31 -13.94
N GLN A 70 -16.26 -16.52 -13.48
CA GLN A 70 -14.94 -17.11 -13.66
C GLN A 70 -14.49 -17.03 -15.14
N SER A 71 -15.43 -17.15 -16.08
CA SER A 71 -15.21 -16.97 -17.52
C SER A 71 -14.57 -15.63 -17.91
N GLN A 72 -14.94 -14.52 -17.28
CA GLN A 72 -14.37 -13.20 -17.58
C GLN A 72 -12.95 -13.02 -17.03
N LEU A 73 -12.62 -13.76 -15.97
CA LEU A 73 -11.27 -13.81 -15.39
C LEU A 73 -10.35 -14.68 -16.25
N ASP A 74 -10.87 -15.81 -16.72
CA ASP A 74 -10.16 -16.76 -17.57
C ASP A 74 -9.82 -16.13 -18.94
N ASP A 75 -10.74 -15.36 -19.54
CA ASP A 75 -10.51 -14.63 -20.80
C ASP A 75 -9.43 -13.53 -20.69
N ALA A 76 -9.31 -12.91 -19.52
CA ALA A 76 -8.27 -11.91 -19.25
C ALA A 76 -6.92 -12.55 -18.87
N GLY A 77 -6.90 -13.85 -18.57
CA GLY A 77 -5.72 -14.55 -18.07
C GLY A 77 -5.26 -14.07 -16.70
N ILE A 78 -6.16 -13.50 -15.89
CA ILE A 78 -5.83 -12.88 -14.60
C ILE A 78 -6.65 -13.52 -13.49
N GLY A 79 -5.96 -13.95 -12.44
CA GLY A 79 -6.59 -14.55 -11.28
C GLY A 79 -7.40 -13.53 -10.48
N ARG A 80 -8.44 -14.02 -9.80
CA ARG A 80 -9.24 -13.24 -8.86
C ARG A 80 -8.37 -12.55 -7.80
N LEU A 81 -7.38 -13.27 -7.28
CA LEU A 81 -6.43 -12.77 -6.28
C LEU A 81 -5.56 -11.64 -6.85
N ASP A 82 -5.11 -11.79 -8.09
CA ASP A 82 -4.28 -10.78 -8.77
C ASP A 82 -5.04 -9.47 -8.94
N LEU A 83 -6.35 -9.52 -9.21
CA LEU A 83 -7.18 -8.32 -9.25
C LEU A 83 -7.26 -7.62 -7.88
N VAL A 84 -7.35 -8.37 -6.78
CA VAL A 84 -7.32 -7.79 -5.43
C VAL A 84 -5.96 -7.16 -5.16
N PHE A 85 -4.87 -7.84 -5.51
CA PHE A 85 -3.52 -7.32 -5.33
C PHE A 85 -3.35 -6.01 -6.08
N MET A 86 -3.68 -5.99 -7.38
CA MET A 86 -3.62 -4.76 -8.16
C MET A 86 -4.49 -3.65 -7.59
N ALA A 87 -5.71 -3.95 -7.14
CA ALA A 87 -6.58 -2.95 -6.54
C ALA A 87 -5.98 -2.37 -5.25
N ILE A 88 -5.43 -3.20 -4.37
CA ILE A 88 -4.79 -2.73 -3.12
C ILE A 88 -3.49 -1.97 -3.45
N GLU A 89 -2.61 -2.49 -4.29
CA GLU A 89 -1.32 -1.87 -4.62
C GLU A 89 -1.47 -0.52 -5.29
N THR A 90 -2.52 -0.32 -6.11
CA THR A 90 -2.72 0.93 -6.84
C THR A 90 -3.48 1.98 -6.05
N THR A 91 -4.22 1.60 -5.00
CA THR A 91 -5.09 2.54 -4.26
C THR A 91 -4.65 2.83 -2.84
N ILE A 92 -3.98 1.88 -2.18
CA ILE A 92 -3.57 2.00 -0.78
C ILE A 92 -2.05 2.16 -0.75
N GLU A 93 -1.58 3.35 -0.39
CA GLU A 93 -0.14 3.65 -0.20
C GLU A 93 0.77 3.05 -1.29
N PRO A 94 0.56 3.38 -2.58
CA PRO A 94 1.13 2.65 -3.71
C PRO A 94 2.65 2.56 -3.69
N GLY A 95 3.33 3.61 -3.20
CA GLY A 95 4.80 3.64 -3.10
C GLY A 95 5.39 2.76 -1.99
N THR A 96 4.56 2.10 -1.18
CA THR A 96 5.02 1.28 -0.04
C THR A 96 5.06 -0.22 -0.34
N TRP A 97 4.56 -0.65 -1.50
CA TRP A 97 4.55 -2.06 -1.91
C TRP A 97 5.84 -2.48 -2.61
N GLU A 98 6.21 -3.76 -2.47
CA GLU A 98 7.39 -4.38 -3.08
C GLU A 98 7.44 -4.15 -4.60
N SER A 99 6.28 -4.15 -5.29
CA SER A 99 6.17 -3.87 -6.72
C SER A 99 6.65 -2.46 -7.12
N MET A 100 6.64 -1.52 -6.17
CA MET A 100 7.10 -0.14 -6.32
C MET A 100 8.40 0.14 -5.57
N GLY A 101 9.07 -0.90 -5.04
CA GLY A 101 10.34 -0.80 -4.31
C GLY A 101 10.20 -0.54 -2.80
N GLY A 102 9.00 -0.69 -2.23
CA GLY A 102 8.73 -0.58 -0.80
C GLY A 102 8.95 -1.89 -0.01
N ASP A 103 8.68 -1.84 1.30
CA ASP A 103 8.82 -2.96 2.24
C ASP A 103 7.54 -3.78 2.44
N GLY A 104 6.43 -3.34 1.85
CA GLY A 104 5.13 -4.00 1.90
C GLY A 104 5.05 -5.23 1.00
N THR A 105 4.56 -6.35 1.52
CA THR A 105 4.36 -7.56 0.72
C THR A 105 2.94 -8.10 0.83
N MET A 106 2.46 -8.70 -0.24
CA MET A 106 1.19 -9.44 -0.27
C MET A 106 1.43 -10.84 -0.84
N ARG A 107 0.85 -11.85 -0.19
CA ARG A 107 0.94 -13.24 -0.62
C ARG A 107 -0.42 -13.91 -0.58
N PRO A 108 -0.75 -14.76 -1.57
CA PRO A 108 -1.99 -15.51 -1.55
C PRO A 108 -1.92 -16.57 -0.45
N MET A 109 -3.03 -16.74 0.27
CA MET A 109 -3.18 -17.74 1.33
C MET A 109 -4.43 -18.56 1.06
N GLY A 110 -4.32 -19.53 0.15
CA GLY A 110 -5.48 -20.25 -0.40
C GLY A 110 -6.24 -19.41 -1.43
N GLU A 111 -7.50 -19.78 -1.71
CA GLU A 111 -8.28 -19.17 -2.79
C GLU A 111 -8.96 -17.85 -2.41
N ASN A 112 -9.22 -17.64 -1.12
CA ASN A 112 -10.06 -16.54 -0.62
C ASN A 112 -9.42 -15.73 0.50
N ALA A 113 -8.11 -15.88 0.74
CA ALA A 113 -7.41 -15.09 1.74
C ALA A 113 -6.05 -14.61 1.25
N ILE A 114 -5.61 -13.49 1.82
CA ILE A 114 -4.34 -12.85 1.50
C ILE A 114 -3.59 -12.55 2.80
N ALA A 115 -2.29 -12.85 2.82
CA ALA A 115 -1.40 -12.45 3.89
C ALA A 115 -0.69 -11.17 3.47
N VAL A 116 -0.85 -10.11 4.25
CA VAL A 116 -0.26 -8.79 4.01
C VAL A 116 0.77 -8.51 5.09
N THR A 117 1.98 -8.12 4.69
CA THR A 117 3.00 -7.59 5.59
C THR A 117 3.13 -6.10 5.36
N GLN A 118 2.68 -5.27 6.30
CA GLN A 118 2.73 -3.82 6.15
C GLN A 118 2.64 -3.09 7.50
N ARG A 119 2.86 -1.77 7.52
CA ARG A 119 2.70 -0.93 8.71
C ARG A 119 1.25 -0.87 9.19
N PRO A 120 0.98 -0.72 10.50
CA PRO A 120 -0.38 -0.77 11.05
C PRO A 120 -1.37 0.22 10.43
N TYR A 121 -0.95 1.44 10.11
CA TYR A 121 -1.86 2.42 9.50
C TYR A 121 -2.35 1.98 8.10
N VAL A 122 -1.55 1.20 7.36
CA VAL A 122 -1.97 0.65 6.07
C VAL A 122 -2.92 -0.51 6.29
N HIS A 123 -2.72 -1.31 7.33
CA HIS A 123 -3.67 -2.37 7.72
C HIS A 123 -5.06 -1.81 8.05
N GLU A 124 -5.14 -0.63 8.66
CA GLU A 124 -6.40 0.09 8.87
C GLU A 124 -7.06 0.46 7.53
N GLN A 125 -6.30 1.02 6.59
CA GLN A 125 -6.79 1.35 5.25
C GLN A 125 -7.29 0.11 4.48
N ILE A 126 -6.55 -1.00 4.56
CA ILE A 126 -6.93 -2.28 3.94
C ILE A 126 -8.21 -2.81 4.58
N SER A 127 -8.29 -2.80 5.91
CA SER A 127 -9.48 -3.27 6.60
C SER A 127 -10.71 -2.43 6.24
N ASP A 128 -10.55 -1.11 6.13
CA ASP A 128 -11.60 -0.19 5.68
C ASP A 128 -12.03 -0.44 4.23
N PHE A 129 -11.08 -0.71 3.35
CA PHE A 129 -11.35 -1.06 1.95
C PHE A 129 -12.15 -2.37 1.86
N LEU A 130 -11.72 -3.42 2.56
CA LEU A 130 -12.37 -4.74 2.54
C LEU A 130 -13.75 -4.73 3.22
N ASN A 131 -13.95 -3.89 4.25
CA ASN A 131 -15.23 -3.73 4.94
C ASN A 131 -16.27 -2.93 4.11
N LYS A 132 -15.86 -2.29 3.00
CA LYS A 132 -16.72 -1.53 2.09
C LYS A 132 -16.81 -2.25 0.74
N PRO A 133 -17.56 -3.38 0.65
CA PRO A 133 -17.53 -4.26 -0.52
C PRO A 133 -17.93 -3.56 -1.82
N ASP A 134 -18.83 -2.58 -1.78
CA ASP A 134 -19.27 -1.86 -2.99
C ASP A 134 -18.15 -1.02 -3.61
N ILE A 135 -17.32 -0.39 -2.77
CA ILE A 135 -16.18 0.42 -3.23
C ILE A 135 -15.08 -0.51 -3.75
N ALA A 136 -14.76 -1.55 -2.97
CA ALA A 136 -13.74 -2.53 -3.35
C ALA A 136 -14.06 -3.20 -4.69
N ARG A 137 -15.32 -3.61 -4.90
CA ARG A 137 -15.78 -4.22 -6.15
C ARG A 137 -15.67 -3.27 -7.35
N LYS A 138 -16.02 -1.98 -7.18
CA LYS A 138 -15.86 -0.99 -8.25
C LYS A 138 -14.39 -0.81 -8.65
N THR A 139 -13.51 -0.67 -7.67
CA THR A 139 -12.05 -0.56 -7.91
C THR A 139 -11.50 -1.79 -8.63
N ILE A 140 -11.90 -2.98 -8.21
CA ILE A 140 -11.54 -4.25 -8.87
C ILE A 140 -12.07 -4.28 -10.32
N GLY A 141 -13.29 -3.80 -10.56
CA GLY A 141 -13.86 -3.69 -11.90
C GLY A 141 -13.07 -2.74 -12.81
N TYR A 142 -12.63 -1.59 -12.28
CA TYR A 142 -11.76 -0.67 -13.03
C TYR A 142 -10.39 -1.30 -13.34
N ALA A 143 -9.81 -2.04 -12.38
CA ALA A 143 -8.55 -2.74 -12.59
C ALA A 143 -8.66 -3.81 -13.69
N LEU A 144 -9.77 -4.57 -13.70
CA LEU A 144 -10.05 -5.55 -14.75
C LEU A 144 -10.19 -4.89 -16.12
N GLN A 145 -10.94 -3.78 -16.20
CA GLN A 145 -11.14 -3.05 -17.44
C GLN A 145 -9.82 -2.49 -18.00
N GLU A 146 -8.97 -1.93 -17.14
CA GLU A 146 -7.67 -1.41 -17.57
C GLU A 146 -6.75 -2.55 -18.06
N SER A 147 -6.77 -3.69 -17.37
CA SER A 147 -6.01 -4.85 -17.82
C SER A 147 -6.50 -5.38 -19.18
N GLN A 148 -7.82 -5.49 -19.38
CA GLN A 148 -8.40 -5.89 -20.65
C GLN A 148 -8.07 -4.89 -21.77
N ARG A 149 -8.07 -3.59 -21.47
CA ARG A 149 -7.64 -2.53 -22.41
C ARG A 149 -6.18 -2.72 -22.81
N MET A 150 -5.31 -2.99 -21.84
CA MET A 150 -3.88 -3.22 -22.08
C MET A 150 -3.62 -4.52 -22.86
N ALA A 151 -4.39 -5.57 -22.59
CA ALA A 151 -4.35 -6.83 -23.34
C ALA A 151 -4.81 -6.63 -24.80
N ALA A 152 -5.88 -5.85 -25.02
CA ALA A 152 -6.35 -5.52 -26.35
C ALA A 152 -5.30 -4.74 -27.17
N LEU A 153 -4.56 -3.82 -26.54
CA LEU A 153 -3.45 -3.09 -27.19
C LEU A 153 -2.28 -4.01 -27.57
N ARG A 154 -2.00 -5.05 -26.78
CA ARG A 154 -0.96 -6.06 -27.10
C ARG A 154 -1.38 -6.96 -28.27
N THR A 155 -2.66 -7.35 -28.32
CA THR A 155 -3.22 -8.19 -29.39
C THR A 155 -3.40 -7.42 -30.70
N SER A 156 -3.62 -6.10 -30.64
CA SER A 156 -3.92 -5.29 -31.83
C SER A 156 -2.72 -4.89 -32.68
N GLY A 157 -1.48 -5.21 -32.28
CA GLY A 157 -0.28 -5.16 -33.14
C GLY A 157 -0.25 -4.08 -34.23
N GLN A 158 -0.47 -2.81 -33.89
CA GLN A 158 -0.36 -1.72 -34.87
C GLN A 158 1.06 -1.13 -34.84
N PRO A 159 1.88 -1.34 -35.89
CA PRO A 159 3.12 -0.58 -36.06
C PRO A 159 2.76 0.87 -36.42
N MET A 160 2.77 1.76 -35.43
CA MET A 160 2.70 3.20 -35.70
C MET A 160 4.11 3.72 -35.96
N GLY A 161 4.42 4.05 -37.22
CA GLY A 161 5.58 4.88 -37.52
C GLY A 161 6.29 4.69 -38.87
N MET A 162 5.63 4.26 -39.95
CA MET A 162 6.17 4.53 -41.30
C MET A 162 5.58 5.84 -41.79
N GLY A 163 6.44 6.86 -41.84
CA GLY A 163 6.08 8.23 -42.20
C GLY A 163 5.28 8.29 -43.50
N MET A 164 4.22 9.09 -43.46
CA MET A 164 3.53 9.62 -44.62
C MET A 164 4.57 10.27 -45.56
N GLY A 165 5.00 9.52 -46.58
CA GLY A 165 5.50 10.11 -47.81
C GLY A 165 4.35 10.88 -48.44
N MET A 166 4.39 12.20 -48.33
CA MET A 166 3.49 13.12 -49.01
C MET A 166 3.55 12.88 -50.52
N GLY A 167 2.59 12.12 -51.04
CA GLY A 167 2.28 12.03 -52.45
C GLY A 167 1.71 13.37 -52.92
N MET A 168 2.60 14.22 -53.42
CA MET A 168 2.47 15.08 -54.60
C MET A 168 1.03 15.25 -55.13
N GLY A 169 0.29 16.20 -54.57
CA GLY A 169 -0.89 16.77 -55.21
C GLY A 169 -0.43 17.77 -56.27
N THR A 170 -0.42 17.38 -57.54
CA THR A 170 -0.32 18.35 -58.64
C THR A 170 -1.63 19.11 -58.70
N MET A 171 -1.60 20.36 -58.25
CA MET A 171 -2.64 21.36 -58.50
C MET A 171 -2.84 21.53 -60.00
N GLU A 172 -3.99 21.10 -60.52
CA GLU A 172 -4.53 21.65 -61.76
C GLU A 172 -5.01 23.07 -61.47
N VAL A 173 -4.18 24.04 -61.85
CA VAL A 173 -4.57 25.45 -61.96
C VAL A 173 -5.13 25.65 -63.36
N SER A 174 -6.43 25.85 -63.45
CA SER A 174 -7.06 26.48 -64.61
C SER A 174 -6.77 27.99 -64.56
N PRO A 175 -6.30 28.59 -65.65
CA PRO A 175 -6.85 29.87 -66.07
C PRO A 175 -7.06 29.94 -67.59
N GLY A 176 -7.98 30.84 -67.96
CA GLY A 176 -8.56 30.94 -69.29
C GLY A 176 -7.69 31.56 -70.38
N SER A 177 -8.17 31.33 -71.60
CA SER A 177 -8.33 32.27 -72.72
C SER A 177 -7.10 33.00 -73.29
N ASP A 178 -6.65 32.54 -74.45
CA ASP A 178 -6.47 33.34 -75.69
C ASP A 178 -6.04 32.35 -76.83
N GLN A 179 -6.75 32.20 -77.95
CA GLN A 179 -6.85 33.09 -79.13
C GLN A 179 -5.69 32.91 -80.14
N GLY A 180 -6.05 32.62 -81.41
CA GLY A 180 -5.15 32.57 -82.59
C GLY A 180 -5.04 31.15 -83.19
N ASN A 181 -5.79 30.79 -84.22
CA ASN A 181 -5.67 31.13 -85.65
C ASN A 181 -4.54 30.37 -86.40
N ASP A 182 -4.88 30.00 -87.64
CA ASP A 182 -4.06 29.51 -88.76
C ASP A 182 -3.66 28.03 -88.85
N GLY A 183 -4.34 27.33 -89.77
CA GLY A 183 -3.70 27.09 -91.07
C GLY A 183 -3.36 25.64 -91.45
N GLY A 184 -3.85 25.23 -92.62
CA GLY A 184 -3.16 24.30 -93.54
C GLY A 184 -3.38 22.81 -93.29
N GLU A 185 -4.21 22.14 -94.07
CA GLU A 185 -3.84 21.48 -95.35
C GLU A 185 -2.96 20.24 -95.17
N GLN A 186 -3.58 19.05 -95.28
CA GLN A 186 -3.47 18.15 -96.45
C GLN A 186 -4.34 16.90 -96.27
#